data_AF-A0A659UGH1-F1
#
_entry.id   AF-A0A659UGH1-F1
#
_cell.length_a   1.000
_cell.length_b   1.000
_cell.length_c   1.000
_cell.angle_alpha   90.00
_cell.angle_beta   90.00
_cell.angle_gamma   90.00
#
_symmetry.space_group_name_H-M   'P 1'
#
loop_
_entity.id
_entity.type
_entity.pdbx_description
1 polymer ?
#
loop_
_entity_poly.entity_id
_entity_poly.type
_entity_poly.pdbx_seq_one_letter_code
_entity_poly.pdbx_strand_id
1 'polypeptide(L)'
;FKETCGMHAEAYSAAEVMHGPLALIGPDFPVLALAARDASEPSVAEAADSLAAKGAPVFVTSALANRATRLPHVATGHPLTDPLTLIVSFYMFVEAFARHRGLDP
;
A
#
# COMPACT_ATOMS: atom_id res chain seq x y z
N PHE A 1 -5.49 -8.02 -7.90
CA PHE A 1 -4.53 -7.24 -8.72
C PHE A 1 -3.88 -8.09 -9.81
N LYS A 2 -3.07 -9.12 -9.51
CA LYS A 2 -2.47 -9.98 -10.58
C LYS A 2 -3.53 -10.58 -11.51
N GLU A 3 -4.47 -11.29 -10.91
CA GLU A 3 -5.55 -11.98 -11.61
C GLU A 3 -6.49 -11.01 -12.32
N THR A 4 -6.90 -9.97 -11.60
CA THR A 4 -7.89 -8.97 -12.01
C THR A 4 -7.39 -7.98 -13.07
N CYS A 5 -6.10 -7.61 -13.00
CA CYS A 5 -5.53 -6.53 -13.82
C CYS A 5 -4.48 -7.03 -14.83
N GLY A 6 -4.07 -8.30 -14.76
CA GLY A 6 -2.98 -8.85 -15.58
C GLY A 6 -1.62 -8.19 -15.32
N MET A 7 -1.44 -7.57 -14.16
CA MET A 7 -0.23 -6.80 -13.81
C MET A 7 0.58 -7.52 -12.73
N HIS A 8 1.91 -7.49 -12.86
CA HIS A 8 2.78 -8.00 -11.81
C HIS A 8 2.64 -7.16 -10.53
N ALA A 9 2.68 -7.82 -9.38
CA ALA A 9 2.66 -7.20 -8.06
C ALA A 9 3.28 -8.18 -7.06
N GLU A 10 3.88 -7.70 -5.99
CA GLU A 10 4.41 -8.57 -4.94
C GLU A 10 4.02 -7.98 -3.59
N ALA A 11 3.60 -8.86 -2.68
CA ALA A 11 3.30 -8.48 -1.31
C ALA A 11 4.55 -8.74 -0.46
N TYR A 12 4.97 -7.71 0.28
CA TYR A 12 6.09 -7.78 1.20
C TYR A 12 5.64 -7.33 2.58
N SER A 13 6.27 -7.87 3.63
CA SER A 13 6.16 -7.22 4.93
C SER A 13 6.95 -5.91 4.94
N ALA A 14 6.49 -4.93 5.72
CA ALA A 14 7.19 -3.65 5.87
C ALA A 14 8.61 -3.82 6.45
N ALA A 15 8.83 -4.86 7.26
CA ALA A 15 10.16 -5.19 7.76
C ALA A 15 11.06 -5.76 6.65
N GLU A 16 10.56 -6.72 5.86
CA GLU A 16 11.36 -7.35 4.80
C GLU A 16 11.68 -6.39 3.66
N VAL A 17 10.78 -5.47 3.28
CA VAL A 17 11.07 -4.53 2.17
C VAL A 17 12.27 -3.62 2.50
N MET A 18 12.46 -3.31 3.79
CA MET A 18 13.57 -2.47 4.26
C MET A 18 14.91 -3.23 4.33
N HIS A 19 14.88 -4.56 4.37
CA HIS A 19 16.08 -5.41 4.40
C HIS A 19 16.26 -6.26 3.12
N GLY A 20 15.28 -6.23 2.23
CA GLY A 20 15.15 -7.10 1.06
C GLY A 20 15.37 -6.35 -0.25
N PRO A 21 14.49 -6.49 -1.27
CA PRO A 21 14.74 -6.08 -2.65
C PRO A 21 14.60 -4.57 -2.89
N LEU A 22 15.26 -3.78 -2.05
CA LEU A 22 15.36 -2.34 -2.16
C LEU A 22 15.92 -1.86 -3.51
N ALA A 23 16.68 -2.72 -4.19
CA ALA A 23 17.20 -2.46 -5.54
C ALA A 23 16.12 -2.37 -6.62
N LEU A 24 14.92 -2.93 -6.40
CA LEU A 24 13.80 -2.83 -7.34
C LEU A 24 13.00 -1.54 -7.17
N ILE A 25 13.26 -0.78 -6.10
CA ILE A 25 12.45 0.38 -5.74
C ILE A 25 13.01 1.62 -6.44
N GLY A 26 12.14 2.23 -7.25
CA GLY A 26 12.44 3.43 -8.02
C GLY A 26 11.17 4.06 -8.58
N PRO A 27 11.31 5.07 -9.46
CA PRO A 27 10.19 5.85 -9.99
C PRO A 27 9.10 5.01 -10.68
N ASP A 28 9.50 3.89 -11.27
CA ASP A 28 8.61 3.03 -12.06
C ASP A 28 7.91 1.93 -11.24
N PHE A 29 8.18 1.86 -9.94
CA PHE A 29 7.62 0.85 -9.05
C PHE A 29 6.77 1.50 -7.94
N PRO A 30 5.46 1.73 -8.19
CA PRO A 30 4.58 2.31 -7.19
C PRO A 30 4.35 1.34 -6.03
N VAL A 31 4.36 1.88 -4.81
CA VAL A 31 4.16 1.12 -3.58
C VAL A 31 2.85 1.55 -2.91
N LEU A 32 2.03 0.57 -2.55
CA LEU A 32 0.84 0.76 -1.72
C LEU A 32 1.06 0.08 -0.37
N ALA A 33 1.24 0.88 0.69
CA ALA A 33 1.41 0.42 2.06
C ALA A 33 0.06 0.42 2.79
N LEU A 34 -0.40 -0.77 3.19
CA LEU A 34 -1.61 -0.95 3.99
C LEU A 34 -1.23 -0.99 5.47
N ALA A 35 -1.62 0.03 6.23
CA ALA A 35 -1.28 0.18 7.64
C ALA A 35 -2.56 0.11 8.49
N ALA A 36 -2.71 -0.94 9.29
CA ALA A 36 -3.73 -0.96 10.33
C ALA A 36 -3.29 -0.07 11.50
N ARG A 37 -4.25 0.45 12.29
CA ARG A 37 -3.97 1.30 13.45
C ARG A 37 -3.64 0.45 14.68
N ASP A 38 -2.66 -0.43 14.52
CA ASP A 38 -2.13 -1.30 15.56
C ASP A 38 -0.67 -0.94 15.90
N ALA A 39 0.01 -1.79 16.67
CA ALA A 39 1.40 -1.57 17.06
C ALA A 39 2.39 -1.52 15.87
N SER A 40 1.99 -1.97 14.68
CA SER A 40 2.80 -1.92 13.47
C SER A 40 2.64 -0.62 12.67
N GLU A 41 1.60 0.19 12.93
CA GLU A 41 1.35 1.42 12.17
C GLU A 41 2.60 2.33 12.04
N PRO A 42 3.35 2.61 13.13
CA PRO A 42 4.52 3.48 13.04
C PRO A 42 5.61 2.91 12.14
N SER A 43 5.85 1.59 12.19
CA SER A 43 6.91 0.94 11.40
C SER A 43 6.52 0.84 9.93
N VAL A 44 5.25 0.61 9.61
CA VAL A 44 4.74 0.63 8.23
C VAL A 44 4.84 2.05 7.64
N ALA A 45 4.48 3.08 8.42
CA ALA A 45 4.59 4.47 7.99
C ALA A 45 6.06 4.90 7.76
N GLU A 46 6.97 4.50 8.65
CA GLU A 46 8.41 4.76 8.50
C GLU A 46 9.00 4.07 7.25
N ALA A 47 8.62 2.82 7.00
CA ALA A 47 9.00 2.12 5.80
C ALA A 47 8.49 2.85 4.55
N ALA A 48 7.20 3.23 4.53
CA ALA A 48 6.62 3.97 3.42
C ALA A 48 7.36 5.30 3.14
N ASP A 49 7.66 6.08 4.19
CA ASP A 49 8.41 7.33 4.08
C ASP A 49 9.84 7.12 3.57
N SER A 50 10.50 6.05 4.01
CA SER A 50 11.85 5.70 3.57
C SER A 50 11.89 5.31 2.10
N LEU A 51 10.86 4.63 1.60
CA LEU A 51 10.73 4.29 0.19
C LEU A 51 10.40 5.54 -0.66
N ALA A 52 9.52 6.42 -0.15
CA ALA A 52 9.22 7.70 -0.80
C ALA A 52 10.47 8.59 -0.90
N ALA A 53 11.31 8.61 0.14
CA ALA A 53 12.57 9.34 0.15
C ALA A 53 13.57 8.86 -0.92
N LYS A 54 13.41 7.63 -1.44
CA LYS A 54 14.22 7.06 -2.52
C LYS A 54 13.65 7.36 -3.92
N GLY A 55 12.57 8.13 -4.01
CA GLY A 55 11.96 8.57 -5.27
C GLY A 55 10.89 7.62 -5.82
N ALA A 56 10.49 6.60 -5.06
CA ALA A 56 9.36 5.76 -5.45
C ALA A 56 8.02 6.49 -5.22
N PRO A 57 7.01 6.31 -6.08
CA PRO A 57 5.65 6.74 -5.79
C PRO A 57 5.06 5.86 -4.69
N VAL A 58 4.94 6.40 -3.47
CA VAL A 58 4.44 5.64 -2.32
C VAL A 58 3.13 6.22 -1.81
N PHE A 59 2.17 5.35 -1.60
CA PHE A 59 0.86 5.64 -1.04
C PHE A 59 0.65 4.81 0.23
N VAL A 60 0.08 5.40 1.29
CA VAL A 60 -0.04 4.73 2.59
C VAL A 60 -1.34 5.07 3.31
N THR A 61 -1.93 4.08 3.96
CA THR A 61 -3.17 4.21 4.76
C THR A 61 -2.89 4.52 6.22
N SER A 62 -2.00 5.48 6.49
CA SER A 62 -1.67 5.92 7.86
C SER A 62 -1.57 7.44 7.93
N ALA A 63 -1.96 7.99 9.08
CA ALA A 63 -1.78 9.40 9.39
C ALA A 63 -0.37 9.75 9.88
N LEU A 64 0.49 8.75 10.11
CA LEU A 64 1.84 8.94 10.67
C LEU A 64 2.90 9.25 9.60
N ALA A 65 2.60 9.01 8.32
CA ALA A 65 3.55 9.20 7.22
C ALA A 65 3.79 10.68 6.87
N ASN A 66 5.03 11.11 6.71
CA ASN A 66 5.43 12.50 6.47
C ASN A 66 5.83 12.77 5.01
N ARG A 67 6.25 11.74 4.28
CA ARG A 67 6.74 11.84 2.89
C ARG A 67 5.88 11.07 1.91
N ALA A 68 5.42 9.88 2.29
CA ALA A 68 4.51 9.10 1.46
C ALA A 68 3.14 9.80 1.33
N THR A 69 2.47 9.56 0.20
CA THR A 69 1.14 10.12 -0.07
C THR A 69 0.11 9.41 0.81
N ARG A 70 -0.54 10.15 1.71
CA ARG A 70 -1.56 9.60 2.61
C ARG A 70 -2.84 9.30 1.84
N LEU A 71 -3.38 8.11 2.02
CA LEU A 71 -4.67 7.70 1.51
C LEU A 71 -5.75 7.80 2.59
N PRO A 72 -6.97 8.24 2.24
CA PRO A 72 -8.13 8.12 3.11
C PRO A 72 -8.34 6.65 3.51
N HIS A 73 -8.66 6.41 4.77
CA HIS A 73 -8.98 5.09 5.30
C HIS A 73 -10.01 5.22 6.42
N VAL A 74 -10.76 4.15 6.66
CA VAL A 74 -11.87 4.13 7.61
C VAL A 74 -11.46 3.37 8.87
N ALA A 75 -11.75 3.98 10.01
CA ALA A 75 -11.59 3.37 11.31
C ALA A 75 -12.73 2.38 11.58
N THR A 76 -12.43 1.15 12.00
CA THR A 76 -13.47 0.17 12.38
C THR A 76 -13.82 0.15 13.87
N GLY A 77 -13.06 0.91 14.67
CA GLY A 77 -13.18 0.92 16.13
C GLY A 77 -12.32 -0.14 16.84
N HIS A 78 -11.70 -1.07 16.11
CA HIS A 78 -10.75 -2.03 16.69
C HIS A 78 -9.59 -2.34 15.73
N PRO A 79 -8.32 -2.42 16.18
CA PRO A 79 -7.18 -2.64 15.29
C PRO A 79 -7.26 -3.94 14.48
N LEU A 80 -7.76 -5.03 15.08
CA LEU A 80 -7.94 -6.31 14.38
C LEU A 80 -8.95 -6.26 13.21
N THR A 81 -9.88 -5.31 13.21
CA THR A 81 -10.90 -5.20 12.16
C THR A 81 -10.54 -4.16 11.10
N ASP A 82 -9.58 -3.27 11.35
CA ASP A 82 -9.15 -2.26 10.37
C ASP A 82 -8.72 -2.86 9.02
N PRO A 83 -7.94 -3.96 8.95
CA PRO A 83 -7.56 -4.58 7.68
C PRO A 83 -8.75 -4.91 6.77
N LEU A 84 -9.93 -5.19 7.32
CA LEU A 84 -11.14 -5.47 6.55
C LEU A 84 -11.58 -4.25 5.73
N THR A 85 -11.53 -3.05 6.31
CA THR A 85 -11.88 -1.82 5.58
C THR A 85 -10.80 -1.38 4.60
N LEU A 86 -9.53 -1.65 4.93
CA LEU A 86 -8.41 -1.39 4.02
C LEU A 86 -8.52 -2.25 2.76
N ILE A 87 -8.81 -3.54 2.91
CA ILE A 87 -8.91 -4.44 1.76
C ILE A 87 -10.16 -4.17 0.91
N VAL A 88 -11.29 -3.76 1.51
CA VAL A 88 -12.48 -3.34 0.75
C VAL A 88 -12.16 -2.15 -0.16
N SER A 89 -11.50 -1.13 0.36
CA SER A 89 -11.09 0.05 -0.42
C SER A 89 -10.09 -0.33 -1.52
N PHE A 90 -9.18 -1.27 -1.22
CA PHE A 90 -8.27 -1.82 -2.21
C PHE A 90 -8.99 -2.58 -3.32
N TYR A 91 -10.01 -3.38 -3.03
CA TYR A 91 -10.79 -4.08 -4.07
C TYR A 91 -11.52 -3.11 -4.99
N MET A 92 -12.08 -2.02 -4.45
CA MET A 92 -12.67 -0.96 -5.27
C MET A 92 -11.64 -0.30 -6.18
N PHE A 93 -10.42 -0.06 -5.68
CA PHE A 93 -9.32 0.45 -6.51
C PHE A 93 -8.95 -0.54 -7.62
N VAL A 94 -8.82 -1.82 -7.30
CA VAL A 94 -8.47 -2.88 -8.27
C VAL A 94 -9.50 -2.96 -9.39
N GLU A 95 -10.80 -2.93 -9.04
CA GLU A 95 -11.90 -2.98 -10.00
C GLU A 95 -11.87 -1.76 -10.93
N ALA A 96 -11.78 -0.55 -10.36
CA ALA A 96 -11.74 0.68 -11.14
C ALA A 96 -10.50 0.74 -12.05
N PHE A 97 -9.34 0.28 -11.54
CA PHE A 97 -8.10 0.21 -12.30
C PHE A 97 -8.19 -0.79 -13.46
N ALA A 98 -8.75 -1.98 -13.24
CA ALA A 98 -8.97 -2.98 -14.29
C ALA A 98 -9.89 -2.44 -15.39
N ARG A 99 -11.03 -1.83 -15.02
CA ARG A 99 -11.94 -1.20 -15.98
C ARG A 99 -11.30 -0.04 -16.75
N HIS A 100 -10.51 0.78 -16.08
CA HIS A 100 -9.77 1.87 -16.75
C HIS A 100 -8.79 1.33 -17.81
N ARG A 101 -8.32 0.09 -17.65
CA ARG A 101 -7.47 -0.61 -18.62
C ARG A 101 -8.27 -1.40 -19.68
N GLY A 102 -9.59 -1.28 -19.69
CA GLY A 102 -10.47 -1.99 -20.62
C GLY A 102 -10.64 -3.49 -20.32
N LEU A 103 -10.31 -3.92 -19.10
CA LEU A 103 -10.54 -5.29 -18.64
C LEU A 103 -11.94 -5.40 -18.01
N ASP A 104 -12.52 -6.60 -18.08
CA ASP A 104 -13.75 -6.97 -17.36
C ASP A 104 -13.43 -8.06 -16.34
N PRO A 105 -13.06 -7.66 -15.10
CA PRO A 105 -12.61 -8.56 -14.06
C PRO A 105 -13.71 -9.35 -13.34
#